data_AF-A0A963NS37-F1
#
_entry.id   AF-A0A963NS37-F1
#
_cell.length_a   1.000
_cell.length_b   1.000
_cell.length_c   1.000
_cell.angle_alpha   90.00
_cell.angle_beta   90.00
_cell.angle_gamma   90.00
#
_symmetry.space_group_name_H-M   'P 1'
#
loop_
_entity.id
_entity.type
_entity.pdbx_description
1 polymer ?
#
loop_
_entity_poly.entity_id
_entity_poly.type
_entity_poly.pdbx_seq_one_letter_code
_entity_poly.pdbx_strand_id
1 'polypeptide(L)'
;MKRALLWFSWGYTVFLICGSLVGLLIGFTSAYGDLSGVGCNFYDALIFGINCRGFFGAQAAQVLVGFPLLVVQLSVVFFPSPIGFVFVLLLWFPVLVSLYSLIKCLSSRSKGARP
;
A
#
# COMPACT_ATOMS: atom_id res chain seq x y z
N MET A 1 -25.04 -2.71 6.87
CA MET A 1 -23.71 -3.37 7.00
C MET A 1 -23.00 -3.62 5.68
N LYS A 2 -23.59 -4.30 4.68
CA LYS A 2 -22.90 -4.64 3.41
C LYS A 2 -22.28 -3.45 2.66
N ARG A 3 -22.97 -2.29 2.59
CA ARG A 3 -22.43 -1.08 1.92
C ARG A 3 -21.24 -0.48 2.66
N ALA A 4 -21.30 -0.38 3.99
CA ALA A 4 -20.21 0.18 4.79
C ALA A 4 -18.92 -0.64 4.67
N LEU A 5 -19.03 -1.97 4.65
CA LEU A 5 -17.90 -2.87 4.40
C LEU A 5 -17.27 -2.62 3.02
N LEU A 6 -18.09 -2.48 1.98
CA LEU A 6 -17.59 -2.18 0.63
C LEU A 6 -16.90 -0.83 0.56
N TRP A 7 -17.46 0.22 1.17
CA TRP A 7 -16.83 1.54 1.22
C TRP A 7 -15.49 1.50 1.96
N PHE A 8 -15.43 0.80 3.10
CA PHE A 8 -14.19 0.60 3.83
C PHE A 8 -13.15 -0.16 2.99
N SER A 9 -13.55 -1.28 2.36
CA SER A 9 -12.69 -2.06 1.48
C SER A 9 -12.14 -1.22 0.32
N TRP A 10 -12.99 -0.43 -0.34
CA TRP A 10 -12.56 0.45 -1.41
C TRP A 10 -11.62 1.56 -0.92
N GLY A 11 -11.95 2.20 0.20
CA GLY A 11 -11.09 3.22 0.81
C GLY A 11 -9.72 2.66 1.18
N TYR A 12 -9.71 1.47 1.79
CA TYR A 12 -8.47 0.74 2.13
C TYR A 12 -7.64 0.41 0.88
N THR A 13 -8.26 -0.12 -0.18
CA THR A 13 -7.56 -0.42 -1.43
C THR A 13 -6.97 0.82 -2.07
N VAL A 14 -7.75 1.91 -2.15
CA VAL A 14 -7.25 3.19 -2.70
C VAL A 14 -6.11 3.73 -1.85
N PHE A 15 -6.23 3.68 -0.52
CA PHE A 15 -5.18 4.10 0.40
C PHE A 15 -3.89 3.30 0.20
N LEU A 16 -3.97 1.97 0.09
CA LEU A 16 -2.82 1.13 -0.20
C LEU A 16 -2.16 1.46 -1.53
N ILE A 17 -2.94 1.65 -2.59
CA ILE A 17 -2.41 1.96 -3.93
C ILE A 17 -1.75 3.34 -3.93
N CYS A 18 -2.47 4.38 -3.50
CA CYS A 18 -1.98 5.75 -3.47
C CYS A 18 -0.75 5.87 -2.57
N GLY A 19 -0.80 5.29 -1.37
CA GLY A 19 0.33 5.30 -0.46
C GLY A 19 1.53 4.57 -1.02
N SER A 20 1.36 3.39 -1.62
CA SER A 20 2.48 2.66 -2.26
C SER A 20 3.09 3.46 -3.41
N LEU A 21 2.28 4.11 -4.25
CA LEU A 21 2.77 4.95 -5.36
C LEU A 21 3.53 6.17 -4.85
N VAL A 22 3.02 6.86 -3.82
CA VAL A 22 3.70 7.99 -3.19
C VAL A 22 5.01 7.53 -2.55
N GLY A 23 5.03 6.38 -1.88
CA GLY A 23 6.25 5.81 -1.32
C GLY A 23 7.30 5.47 -2.36
N LEU A 24 6.86 4.90 -3.48
CA LEU A 24 7.72 4.59 -4.61
C LEU A 24 8.29 5.88 -5.23
N LEU A 25 7.46 6.90 -5.45
CA LEU A 25 7.90 8.21 -5.92
C LEU A 25 8.91 8.86 -4.98
N ILE A 26 8.66 8.83 -3.66
CA ILE A 26 9.59 9.35 -2.66
C ILE A 26 10.90 8.57 -2.71
N GLY A 27 10.87 7.24 -2.70
CA GLY A 27 12.08 6.41 -2.78
C GLY A 27 12.93 6.69 -4.03
N PHE A 28 12.33 7.08 -5.15
CA PHE A 28 13.05 7.51 -6.35
C PHE A 28 13.52 8.97 -6.34
N THR A 29 12.95 9.84 -5.52
CA THR A 29 13.17 11.29 -5.57
C THR A 29 13.88 11.88 -4.34
N SER A 30 13.84 11.23 -3.19
CA SER A 30 14.53 11.72 -1.99
C SER A 30 16.01 11.38 -2.03
N ALA A 31 16.87 12.34 -1.69
CA ALA A 31 18.31 12.16 -1.43
C ALA A 31 18.56 12.02 0.09
N TYR A 32 19.50 11.16 0.50
CA TYR A 32 19.96 11.13 1.89
C TYR A 32 20.55 12.50 2.21
N GLY A 33 20.32 12.99 3.44
CA GLY A 33 20.81 14.31 3.88
C GLY A 33 22.33 14.44 3.98
N ASP A 34 23.09 13.41 3.58
CA ASP A 34 24.53 13.47 3.39
C ASP A 34 24.85 13.83 1.94
N LEU A 35 25.84 14.71 1.76
CA LEU A 35 26.33 15.24 0.47
C LEU A 35 26.87 14.17 -0.51
N SER A 36 26.58 12.88 -0.30
CA SER A 36 27.05 11.72 -1.06
C SER A 36 26.22 11.40 -2.30
N GLY A 37 25.10 12.10 -2.54
CA GLY A 37 24.28 11.93 -3.76
C GLY A 37 23.52 10.61 -3.85
N VAL A 38 23.45 9.83 -2.75
CA VAL A 38 22.70 8.57 -2.69
C VAL A 38 21.27 8.86 -2.23
N GLY A 39 20.26 8.33 -2.92
CA GLY A 39 18.83 8.53 -2.61
C GLY A 39 18.43 8.06 -1.19
N CYS A 40 17.67 8.85 -0.40
CA CYS A 40 17.11 8.42 0.89
C CYS A 40 16.15 7.27 0.62
N ASN A 41 16.54 6.06 1.01
CA ASN A 41 15.68 4.91 0.93
C ASN A 41 14.67 5.00 2.07
N PHE A 42 13.40 5.23 1.75
CA PHE A 42 12.33 5.34 2.73
C PHE A 42 12.22 4.10 3.63
N TYR A 43 12.66 2.94 3.13
CA TYR A 43 12.78 1.70 3.91
C TYR A 43 13.79 1.83 5.07
N ASP A 44 14.93 2.50 4.87
CA ASP A 44 15.89 2.71 5.95
C ASP A 44 15.38 3.76 6.95
N ALA A 45 14.65 4.78 6.48
CA ALA A 45 14.01 5.75 7.36
C ALA A 45 12.93 5.11 8.26
N LEU A 46 12.17 4.14 7.74
CA LEU A 46 11.14 3.42 8.48
C LEU A 46 11.73 2.39 9.45
N ILE A 47 12.77 1.66 9.04
CA ILE A 47 13.37 0.56 9.83
C ILE A 47 14.36 1.08 10.88
N PHE A 48 15.19 2.07 10.53
CA PHE A 48 16.27 2.56 11.39
C PHE A 48 15.95 3.92 12.05
N GLY A 49 14.77 4.50 11.79
CA GLY A 49 14.36 5.78 12.38
C GLY A 49 15.18 6.97 11.89
N ILE A 50 15.73 6.89 10.67
CA ILE A 50 16.54 7.95 10.09
C ILE A 50 15.61 9.08 9.64
N ASN A 51 15.82 10.29 10.17
CA ASN A 51 15.12 11.48 9.72
C ASN A 51 15.61 11.87 8.32
N CYS A 52 14.91 11.48 7.25
CA CYS A 52 15.15 12.05 5.91
C CYS A 52 14.88 13.56 5.99
N ARG A 53 15.93 14.38 6.12
CA ARG A 53 15.86 15.84 6.12
C ARG A 53 15.85 16.31 4.67
N GLY A 54 14.75 16.93 4.21
CA GLY A 54 14.69 17.48 2.85
C GLY A 54 13.34 18.01 2.36
N PHE A 55 12.21 17.68 3.00
CA PHE A 55 10.90 18.17 2.56
C PHE A 55 9.96 18.47 3.74
N PHE A 56 9.28 19.63 3.69
CA PHE A 56 8.40 20.15 4.76
C PHE A 56 7.19 19.24 5.06
N GLY A 57 6.85 18.31 4.15
CA GLY A 57 5.79 17.31 4.32
C GLY A 57 6.28 15.88 4.57
N ALA A 58 7.56 15.66 4.87
CA ALA A 58 8.13 14.31 5.02
C ALA A 58 7.46 13.49 6.13
N GLN A 59 7.08 14.10 7.27
CA GLN A 59 6.36 13.40 8.33
C GLN A 59 4.92 13.01 7.94
N ALA A 60 4.21 13.89 7.23
CA ALA A 60 2.86 13.59 6.75
C ALA A 60 2.88 12.46 5.72
N ALA A 61 3.87 12.48 4.82
CA ALA A 61 4.12 11.39 3.88
C ALA A 61 4.54 10.10 4.60
N GLN A 62 5.34 10.17 5.66
CA GLN A 62 5.72 9.02 6.48
C GLN A 62 4.50 8.27 7.04
N VAL A 63 3.53 9.00 7.57
CA VAL A 63 2.30 8.40 8.11
C VAL A 63 1.42 7.83 6.99
N LEU A 64 1.28 8.55 5.87
CA LEU A 64 0.43 8.15 4.75
C LEU A 64 0.95 6.90 4.02
N VAL A 65 2.27 6.77 3.93
CA VAL A 65 2.95 5.73 3.15
C VAL A 65 3.40 4.57 4.03
N GLY A 66 3.63 4.82 5.33
CA GLY A 66 4.19 3.83 6.27
C GLY A 66 3.34 2.56 6.38
N PHE A 67 2.02 2.69 6.51
CA PHE A 67 1.15 1.50 6.59
C PHE A 67 1.10 0.71 5.28
N PRO A 68 0.91 1.33 4.10
CA PRO A 68 1.00 0.61 2.82
C PRO A 68 2.33 -0.12 2.60
N LEU A 69 3.45 0.54 2.90
CA LEU A 69 4.78 -0.08 2.84
C LEU A 69 4.91 -1.26 3.80
N LEU A 70 4.43 -1.11 5.03
CA LEU A 70 4.42 -2.19 6.01
C LEU A 70 3.64 -3.40 5.49
N VAL A 71 2.45 -3.19 4.91
CA VAL A 71 1.65 -4.27 4.33
C VAL A 71 2.42 -5.00 3.23
N VAL A 72 3.06 -4.27 2.31
CA VAL A 72 3.89 -4.87 1.24
C VAL A 72 5.09 -5.62 1.83
N GLN A 73 5.79 -5.04 2.79
CA GLN A 73 6.97 -5.65 3.41
C GLN A 73 6.62 -6.92 4.19
N LEU A 74 5.57 -6.87 5.01
CA LEU A 74 5.07 -8.06 5.71
C LEU A 74 4.64 -9.12 4.71
N SER A 75 4.06 -8.74 3.56
CA SER A 75 3.72 -9.69 2.50
C SER A 75 4.94 -10.42 1.95
N VAL A 76 6.05 -9.72 1.71
CA VAL A 76 7.30 -10.32 1.22
C VAL A 76 7.96 -11.19 2.29
N VAL A 77 8.07 -10.68 3.52
CA VAL A 77 8.75 -11.37 4.63
C VAL A 77 8.02 -12.64 5.05
N PHE A 78 6.68 -12.61 5.07
CA PHE A 78 5.87 -13.73 5.52
C PHE A 78 5.42 -14.67 4.41
N PHE A 79 5.69 -14.37 3.15
CA PHE A 79 5.41 -15.25 2.01
C PHE A 79 5.92 -16.70 2.17
N PRO A 80 7.15 -16.97 2.66
CA PRO A 80 7.65 -18.33 2.83
C PRO A 80 7.11 -19.05 4.07
N SER A 81 6.44 -18.34 4.99
CA SER A 81 5.93 -18.92 6.24
C SER A 81 4.44 -19.24 6.12
N PRO A 82 3.99 -20.49 6.34
CA PRO A 82 2.58 -20.85 6.24
C PRO A 82 1.71 -20.15 7.29
N ILE A 83 2.25 -19.88 8.49
CA ILE A 83 1.55 -19.11 9.52
C ILE A 83 1.51 -17.63 9.13
N GLY A 84 2.62 -17.11 8.63
CA GLY A 84 2.73 -15.72 8.15
C GLY A 84 1.76 -15.43 7.00
N PHE A 85 1.57 -16.39 6.09
CA PHE A 85 0.64 -16.28 4.97
C PHE A 85 -0.79 -15.97 5.41
N VAL A 86 -1.26 -16.54 6.53
CA VAL A 86 -2.61 -16.25 7.07
C VAL A 86 -2.73 -14.78 7.46
N PHE A 87 -1.71 -14.22 8.12
CA PHE A 87 -1.70 -12.81 8.51
C PHE A 87 -1.68 -11.89 7.30
N VAL A 88 -0.88 -12.22 6.29
CA VAL A 88 -0.85 -11.49 5.01
C VAL A 88 -2.24 -11.54 4.35
N LEU A 89 -2.88 -12.70 4.33
CA LEU A 89 -4.20 -12.85 3.72
C LEU A 89 -5.27 -12.01 4.42
N LEU A 90 -5.18 -11.87 5.75
CA LEU A 90 -6.05 -10.97 6.52
C LEU A 90 -5.81 -9.49 6.18
N LEU A 91 -4.55 -9.07 6.02
CA LEU A 91 -4.19 -7.70 5.62
C LEU A 91 -4.68 -7.37 4.20
N TRP A 92 -4.70 -8.35 3.31
CA TRP A 92 -5.18 -8.21 1.93
C TRP A 92 -6.69 -8.49 1.77
N PHE A 93 -7.37 -8.99 2.80
CA PHE A 93 -8.79 -9.32 2.73
C PHE A 93 -9.67 -8.15 2.23
N PRO A 94 -9.52 -6.90 2.71
CA PRO A 94 -10.32 -5.79 2.20
C PRO A 94 -10.07 -5.53 0.71
N VAL A 95 -8.83 -5.74 0.24
CA VAL A 95 -8.46 -5.63 -1.18
C VAL A 95 -9.15 -6.72 -1.99
N LEU A 96 -9.11 -7.97 -1.54
CA LEU A 96 -9.77 -9.11 -2.20
C LEU A 96 -11.28 -8.89 -2.32
N VAL A 97 -11.93 -8.34 -1.27
CA VAL A 97 -13.35 -7.97 -1.31
C VAL A 97 -13.62 -6.90 -2.37
N SER A 98 -12.77 -5.86 -2.44
CA SER A 98 -12.92 -4.81 -3.46
C SER A 98 -12.75 -5.36 -4.89
N LEU A 99 -11.75 -6.22 -5.11
CA LEU A 99 -11.47 -6.85 -6.40
C LEU A 99 -12.63 -7.76 -6.84
N TYR A 100 -13.12 -8.60 -5.93
CA TYR A 100 -14.28 -9.46 -6.20
C TYR A 100 -15.52 -8.64 -6.59
N SER A 101 -15.76 -7.52 -5.88
CA SER A 101 -16.89 -6.63 -6.21
C SER A 101 -16.76 -6.03 -7.61
N LEU A 102 -15.55 -5.60 -8.00
CA LEU A 102 -15.25 -5.06 -9.32
C LEU A 102 -15.49 -6.12 -10.40
N ILE A 103 -14.92 -7.31 -10.25
CA ILE A 103 -15.06 -8.42 -11.22
C ILE A 103 -16.52 -8.80 -11.40
N LYS A 104 -17.28 -8.90 -10.30
CA LYS A 104 -18.71 -9.21 -10.35
C LYS A 104 -19.49 -8.13 -11.11
N CYS A 105 -19.21 -6.85 -10.87
CA CYS A 105 -19.82 -5.74 -11.60
C CYS A 105 -19.48 -5.79 -13.10
N LEU A 106 -18.22 -6.00 -13.46
CA LEU A 106 -17.77 -6.10 -14.86
C LEU A 106 -18.40 -7.30 -15.59
N SER A 107 -18.44 -8.46 -14.93
CA SER A 107 -19.04 -9.69 -15.49
C SER A 107 -20.56 -9.54 -15.69
N SER A 108 -21.26 -8.91 -14.74
CA SER A 108 -22.70 -8.66 -14.86
C SER A 108 -23.03 -7.72 -16.01
N ARG A 109 -22.19 -6.70 -16.24
CA ARG A 109 -22.34 -5.74 -17.35
C ARG A 109 -22.10 -6.41 -18.71
N SER A 110 -21.13 -7.33 -18.77
CA SER A 110 -20.85 -8.12 -19.97
C SER A 110 -22.00 -9.06 -20.36
N LYS A 111 -22.69 -9.65 -19.38
CA LYS A 111 -23.86 -10.53 -19.63
C LYS A 111 -25.12 -9.76 -20.05
N GLY A 112 -25.32 -8.54 -19.55
CA GLY A 112 -26.44 -7.68 -19.95
C GLY A 112 -26.27 -6.98 -21.31
N ALA A 113 -25.11 -7.12 -21.95
CA ALA A 113 -24.80 -6.53 -23.25
C ALA A 113 -24.87 -7.54 -24.42
N ARG A 114 -25.33 -8.78 -24.17
CA ARG A 114 -25.66 -9.71 -25.25
C ARG A 114 -27.12 -9.46 -25.68
N PRO A 115 -27.37 -9.02 -26.92
CA PRO A 115 -28.72 -8.91 -27.47
C PRO A 115 -29.40 -10.27 -27.58
#